data_AF-A0A7J6F093-F1
#
_entry.id   AF-A0A7J6F093-F1
#
_cell.length_a   1.000
_cell.length_b   1.000
_cell.length_c   1.000
_cell.angle_alpha   90.00
_cell.angle_beta   90.00
_cell.angle_gamma   90.00
#
_symmetry.space_group_name_H-M   'P 1'
#
loop_
_entity.id
_entity.type
_entity.pdbx_description
1 polymer ?
#
loop_
_entity_poly.entity_id
_entity_poly.type
_entity_poly.pdbx_seq_one_letter_code
_entity_poly.pdbx_strand_id
1 'polypeptide(L)'
;MVMASSSSSSSSTSNKNLSGGPDYAVPLGRRDGLAFATQNETNANLPPPSSGAQAILKQLADNQNLDPTDVVALSGGHTIGIAHCGSFDNRLYPTQDPVMDQTFAKNLKSICPTKDFDAFTFQDLRTPNTFDNKYYVDLMNRQGLFTSDQDLYTYSKTKEIVKSFAVNQSLFFEKFVIAMTKMGQLNVLTGKEGEIRGNCSVRNSQKKAFLASVVENGEIMTDFYMGSSTSSNLVLMMIMILLSCVLSSSNNVEVEGVEKSVPLKDGLSWQFYAKSCPNLEFIIREQLIKIFKDDIAQAAGLLRLHFHDCFVQSGGPIYAVPLGRRDGLEFATLEVTLANLPPPTSSASAIVDQLATNQKLDPTDVVALSGGHTIGIAHCPSFGDRLYPNQDSTMDQNFAKKLKGVCPKKDTDAFTFQDILTPNIFDNKYYIDLMNRQGLFTSDQDLFTFSKTKEIVKSFAINQWLFFEKFVIAMTKMGQLNVLTGNQGEIRVNCSVRNPQKTAFLASVVENGEIMTNF
;
A
#
# COMPACT_ATOMS: atom_id res chain seq x y z
N MET A 1 -9.12 2.24 -4.03
CA MET A 1 -7.82 2.89 -4.21
C MET A 1 -7.33 3.34 -2.83
N VAL A 2 -6.36 2.64 -2.23
CA VAL A 2 -5.71 3.08 -0.99
C VAL A 2 -4.44 3.81 -1.42
N MET A 3 -4.55 5.12 -1.62
CA MET A 3 -3.37 5.97 -1.55
C MET A 3 -3.06 6.11 -0.07
N ALA A 4 -1.95 5.54 0.38
CA ALA A 4 -1.48 5.74 1.75
C ALA A 4 -1.24 7.24 1.94
N SER A 5 -2.15 7.94 2.61
CA SER A 5 -1.85 9.23 3.18
C SER A 5 -0.84 9.00 4.29
N SER A 6 0.38 9.48 4.10
CA SER A 6 1.26 9.79 5.22
C SER A 6 0.52 10.80 6.08
N SER A 7 -0.04 10.32 7.21
CA SER A 7 -0.44 11.24 8.27
C SER A 7 0.79 12.09 8.61
N SER A 8 0.62 13.40 8.46
CA SER A 8 1.64 14.41 8.72
C SER A 8 2.14 14.26 10.15
N SER A 9 3.25 13.56 10.33
CA SER A 9 4.10 13.70 11.51
C SER A 9 5.39 14.37 11.07
N SER A 10 5.74 15.40 11.81
CA SER A 10 6.91 16.27 11.68
C SER A 10 8.24 15.52 11.74
N SER A 11 8.54 14.73 10.71
CA SER A 11 9.90 14.30 10.39
C SER A 11 10.34 14.98 9.10
N SER A 12 10.97 16.13 9.25
CA SER A 12 11.51 16.92 8.15
C SER A 12 12.74 16.31 7.48
N THR A 13 12.98 14.99 7.51
CA THR A 13 14.15 14.38 6.86
C THR A 13 14.05 12.95 6.31
N SER A 14 12.90 12.24 6.25
CA SER A 14 12.96 10.87 5.67
C SER A 14 11.71 10.21 5.08
N ASN A 15 10.57 10.88 4.89
CA ASN A 15 9.50 10.32 4.04
C ASN A 15 9.56 10.94 2.65
N LYS A 16 10.40 10.37 1.77
CA LYS A 16 10.23 10.60 0.32
C LYS A 16 8.91 9.95 -0.08
N ASN A 17 7.99 10.74 -0.61
CA ASN A 17 6.75 10.21 -1.19
C ASN A 17 7.13 9.26 -2.34
N LEU A 18 6.97 7.94 -2.13
CA LEU A 18 7.55 6.90 -2.98
C LEU A 18 7.05 6.95 -4.43
N SER A 19 5.88 7.56 -4.63
CA SER A 19 5.27 7.74 -5.95
C SER A 19 5.19 9.21 -6.41
N GLY A 20 5.72 10.17 -5.64
CA GLY A 20 5.82 11.58 -6.06
C GLY A 20 4.57 12.46 -5.86
N GLY A 21 3.55 11.97 -5.15
CA GLY A 21 2.32 12.72 -4.88
C GLY A 21 2.45 13.84 -3.84
N PRO A 22 1.40 14.66 -3.65
CA PRO A 22 1.37 15.68 -2.60
C PRO A 22 1.09 15.08 -1.21
N ASP A 23 1.70 15.65 -0.17
CA ASP A 23 1.36 15.37 1.22
C ASP A 23 0.14 16.20 1.66
N TYR A 24 -0.74 15.63 2.48
CA TYR A 24 -1.89 16.34 3.04
C TYR A 24 -2.39 15.73 4.34
N ALA A 25 -2.98 16.57 5.20
CA ALA A 25 -3.60 16.14 6.44
C ALA A 25 -4.96 15.46 6.17
N VAL A 26 -5.37 14.56 7.07
CA VAL A 26 -6.69 13.90 7.03
C VAL A 26 -7.47 14.24 8.30
N PRO A 27 -8.68 14.81 8.22
CA PRO A 27 -9.51 15.06 9.39
C PRO A 27 -9.87 13.74 10.09
N LEU A 28 -9.76 13.72 11.42
CA LEU A 28 -10.03 12.54 12.24
C LEU A 28 -11.39 12.67 12.93
N GLY A 29 -11.90 11.55 13.47
CA GLY A 29 -13.12 11.53 14.30
C GLY A 29 -14.31 10.77 13.73
N ARG A 30 -14.16 10.11 12.57
CA ARG A 30 -15.23 9.28 12.00
C ARG A 30 -15.65 8.20 12.99
N ARG A 31 -16.96 8.13 13.27
CA ARG A 31 -17.57 7.03 14.04
C ARG A 31 -17.81 5.82 13.15
N ASP A 32 -17.69 4.64 13.72
CA ASP A 32 -18.00 3.38 13.05
C ASP A 32 -19.50 3.22 12.84
N GLY A 33 -19.88 2.57 11.73
CA GLY A 33 -21.27 2.24 11.44
C GLY A 33 -21.86 1.22 12.41
N LEU A 34 -23.15 1.37 12.69
CA LEU A 34 -23.97 0.43 13.48
C LEU A 34 -24.42 -0.79 12.67
N ALA A 35 -23.96 -0.95 11.43
CA ALA A 35 -24.18 -2.10 10.60
C ALA A 35 -22.98 -2.27 9.66
N PHE A 36 -22.72 -3.50 9.25
CA PHE A 36 -21.78 -3.75 8.17
C PHE A 36 -22.43 -3.33 6.85
N ALA A 37 -21.68 -2.63 5.99
CA ALA A 37 -22.14 -2.32 4.64
C ALA A 37 -22.33 -3.61 3.84
N THR A 38 -23.46 -3.74 3.16
CA THR A 38 -23.68 -4.83 2.23
C THR A 38 -22.96 -4.55 0.90
N GLN A 39 -22.68 -5.61 0.13
CA GLN A 39 -22.11 -5.45 -1.21
C GLN A 39 -23.00 -4.61 -2.12
N ASN A 40 -24.33 -4.78 -2.03
CA ASN A 40 -25.29 -4.00 -2.81
C ASN A 40 -25.28 -2.52 -2.45
N GLU A 41 -25.25 -2.18 -1.15
CA GLU A 41 -25.11 -0.79 -0.71
C GLU A 41 -23.78 -0.19 -1.18
N THR A 42 -22.70 -0.96 -1.14
CA THR A 42 -21.39 -0.50 -1.62
C THR A 42 -21.43 -0.20 -3.11
N ASN A 43 -21.95 -1.13 -3.92
CA ASN A 43 -22.04 -0.97 -5.37
C ASN A 43 -23.00 0.15 -5.79
N ALA A 44 -24.07 0.40 -5.03
CA ALA A 44 -25.00 1.50 -5.29
C ALA A 44 -24.36 2.89 -5.07
N ASN A 45 -23.33 2.96 -4.22
CA ASN A 45 -22.68 4.21 -3.84
C ASN A 45 -21.39 4.49 -4.60
N LEU A 46 -20.89 3.55 -5.41
CA LEU A 46 -19.67 3.72 -6.21
C LEU A 46 -20.00 3.78 -7.71
N PRO A 47 -19.52 4.79 -8.46
CA PRO A 47 -19.71 4.82 -9.90
C PRO A 47 -18.90 3.67 -10.56
N PRO A 48 -19.51 2.81 -11.39
CA PRO A 48 -18.76 1.80 -12.14
C PRO A 48 -17.88 2.44 -13.22
N PRO A 49 -16.81 1.75 -13.68
CA PRO A 49 -15.88 2.25 -14.72
C PRO A 49 -16.55 2.52 -16.08
N SER A 50 -17.71 1.92 -16.32
CA SER A 50 -18.54 2.16 -17.52
C SER A 50 -19.42 3.42 -17.42
N SER A 51 -19.45 4.12 -16.27
CA SER A 51 -20.25 5.33 -16.09
C SER A 51 -19.72 6.48 -16.94
N GLY A 52 -20.61 7.26 -17.56
CA GLY A 52 -20.20 8.50 -18.21
C GLY A 52 -20.00 9.67 -17.23
N ALA A 53 -19.23 10.68 -17.62
CA ALA A 53 -18.90 11.83 -16.75
C ALA A 53 -20.13 12.56 -16.21
N GLN A 54 -21.21 12.68 -16.98
CA GLN A 54 -22.47 13.26 -16.50
C GLN A 54 -23.08 12.45 -15.35
N ALA A 55 -23.04 11.12 -15.42
CA ALA A 55 -23.57 10.24 -14.37
C ALA A 55 -22.72 10.31 -13.12
N ILE A 56 -21.38 10.33 -13.27
CA ILE A 56 -20.43 10.48 -12.15
C ILE A 56 -20.63 11.82 -11.46
N LEU A 57 -20.72 12.91 -12.21
CA LEU A 57 -21.01 14.23 -11.67
C LEU A 57 -22.38 14.24 -10.98
N LYS A 58 -23.41 13.64 -11.55
CA LYS A 58 -24.71 13.54 -10.88
C LYS A 58 -24.60 12.79 -9.54
N GLN A 59 -23.87 11.67 -9.52
CA GLN A 59 -23.75 10.83 -8.33
C GLN A 59 -22.89 11.50 -7.23
N LEU A 60 -21.79 12.14 -7.60
CA LEU A 60 -20.81 12.72 -6.67
C LEU A 60 -21.07 14.21 -6.37
N ALA A 61 -21.58 14.98 -7.32
CA ALA A 61 -21.92 16.38 -7.10
C ALA A 61 -23.26 16.54 -6.40
N ASP A 62 -24.32 15.89 -6.90
CA ASP A 62 -25.67 16.14 -6.38
C ASP A 62 -25.91 15.46 -5.01
N ASN A 63 -25.24 14.35 -4.71
CA ASN A 63 -25.44 13.62 -3.46
C ASN A 63 -24.35 13.86 -2.40
N GLN A 64 -23.18 14.35 -2.81
CA GLN A 64 -21.98 14.36 -1.95
C GLN A 64 -21.23 15.70 -1.96
N ASN A 65 -21.82 16.77 -2.55
CA ASN A 65 -21.30 18.15 -2.50
C ASN A 65 -19.91 18.35 -3.16
N LEU A 66 -19.52 17.48 -4.09
CA LEU A 66 -18.28 17.60 -4.86
C LEU A 66 -18.52 18.36 -6.16
N ASP A 67 -17.78 19.42 -6.44
CA ASP A 67 -17.93 20.15 -7.69
C ASP A 67 -17.24 19.42 -8.88
N PRO A 68 -17.42 19.87 -10.14
CA PRO A 68 -16.76 19.21 -11.28
C PRO A 68 -15.23 19.19 -11.20
N THR A 69 -14.61 20.16 -10.53
CA THR A 69 -13.16 20.19 -10.30
C THR A 69 -12.75 19.09 -9.33
N ASP A 70 -13.52 18.90 -8.25
CA ASP A 70 -13.28 17.84 -7.28
C ASP A 70 -13.35 16.46 -7.94
N VAL A 71 -14.38 16.22 -8.76
CA VAL A 71 -14.56 14.93 -9.45
C VAL A 71 -13.41 14.67 -10.42
N VAL A 72 -13.05 15.66 -11.26
CA VAL A 72 -11.92 15.50 -12.19
C VAL A 72 -10.62 15.28 -11.43
N ALA A 73 -10.40 15.99 -10.32
CA ALA A 73 -9.21 15.82 -9.50
C ALA A 73 -9.15 14.41 -8.90
N LEU A 74 -10.23 13.93 -8.28
CA LEU A 74 -10.29 12.57 -7.70
C LEU A 74 -10.05 11.47 -8.74
N SER A 75 -10.57 11.65 -9.96
CA SER A 75 -10.27 10.74 -11.08
C SER A 75 -8.78 10.70 -11.44
N GLY A 76 -8.04 11.78 -11.16
CA GLY A 76 -6.58 11.80 -11.22
C GLY A 76 -5.90 10.78 -10.31
N GLY A 77 -6.60 10.14 -9.37
CA GLY A 77 -6.11 8.96 -8.67
C GLY A 77 -5.65 7.86 -9.65
N HIS A 78 -6.30 7.73 -10.81
CA HIS A 78 -5.94 6.76 -11.84
C HIS A 78 -4.56 6.98 -12.49
N THR A 79 -3.82 8.02 -12.10
CA THR A 79 -2.37 8.15 -12.37
C THR A 79 -1.56 6.98 -11.80
N ILE A 80 -2.04 6.33 -10.74
CA ILE A 80 -1.46 5.10 -10.19
C ILE A 80 -2.53 4.02 -10.13
N GLY A 81 -2.23 2.86 -10.70
CA GLY A 81 -3.04 1.67 -10.54
C GLY A 81 -3.15 0.85 -11.80
N ILE A 82 -3.78 -0.30 -11.63
CA ILE A 82 -4.07 -1.25 -12.69
C ILE A 82 -5.58 -1.44 -12.85
N ALA A 83 -5.99 -1.94 -14.01
CA ALA A 83 -7.37 -2.31 -14.28
C ALA A 83 -7.43 -3.64 -15.02
N HIS A 84 -8.31 -4.52 -14.59
CA HIS A 84 -8.57 -5.79 -15.26
C HIS A 84 -9.43 -5.58 -16.51
N CYS A 85 -9.26 -6.41 -17.53
CA CYS A 85 -9.97 -6.29 -18.81
C CYS A 85 -11.49 -6.21 -18.63
N GLY A 86 -12.08 -6.98 -17.73
CA GLY A 86 -13.52 -6.94 -17.44
C GLY A 86 -14.05 -5.57 -16.97
N SER A 87 -13.16 -4.64 -16.59
CA SER A 87 -13.53 -3.26 -16.21
C SER A 87 -13.64 -2.30 -17.40
N PHE A 88 -13.10 -2.65 -18.58
CA PHE A 88 -13.08 -1.79 -19.77
C PHE A 88 -13.35 -2.50 -21.10
N ASP A 89 -13.61 -3.81 -21.09
CA ASP A 89 -13.84 -4.60 -22.30
C ASP A 89 -15.08 -4.15 -23.10
N ASN A 90 -16.04 -3.48 -22.43
CA ASN A 90 -17.19 -2.84 -23.05
C ASN A 90 -16.79 -1.75 -24.05
N ARG A 91 -15.57 -1.24 -23.96
CA ARG A 91 -14.99 -0.28 -24.92
C ARG A 91 -14.21 -0.95 -26.06
N LEU A 92 -14.00 -2.26 -25.99
CA LEU A 92 -13.27 -3.02 -27.01
C LEU A 92 -14.20 -3.96 -27.80
N TYR A 93 -15.24 -4.50 -27.16
CA TYR A 93 -16.08 -5.57 -27.67
C TYR A 93 -17.58 -5.34 -27.45
N PRO A 94 -18.45 -5.84 -28.37
CA PRO A 94 -18.09 -6.43 -29.67
C PRO A 94 -17.60 -5.38 -30.68
N THR A 95 -17.92 -4.11 -30.43
CA THR A 95 -17.48 -2.97 -31.23
C THR A 95 -16.61 -2.09 -30.36
N GLN A 96 -15.51 -1.62 -30.93
CA GLN A 96 -14.63 -0.66 -30.27
C GLN A 96 -15.34 0.67 -30.07
N ASP A 97 -15.13 1.29 -28.92
CA ASP A 97 -15.53 2.66 -28.64
C ASP A 97 -14.95 3.61 -29.72
N PRO A 98 -15.80 4.34 -30.48
CA PRO A 98 -15.35 5.19 -31.58
C PRO A 98 -14.53 6.40 -31.11
N VAL A 99 -14.60 6.77 -29.83
CA VAL A 99 -13.82 7.87 -29.27
C VAL A 99 -12.38 7.44 -29.00
N MET A 100 -12.14 6.16 -28.67
CA MET A 100 -10.84 5.63 -28.29
C MET A 100 -9.82 5.68 -29.44
N ASP A 101 -8.57 6.07 -29.13
CA ASP A 101 -7.47 6.02 -30.09
C ASP A 101 -7.29 4.61 -30.69
N GLN A 102 -7.10 4.53 -32.00
CA GLN A 102 -7.05 3.25 -32.72
C GLN A 102 -5.82 2.42 -32.35
N THR A 103 -4.69 3.07 -32.08
CA THR A 103 -3.44 2.39 -31.71
C THR A 103 -3.55 1.86 -30.29
N PHE A 104 -4.05 2.69 -29.38
CA PHE A 104 -4.32 2.31 -28.00
C PHE A 104 -5.31 1.13 -27.93
N ALA A 105 -6.43 1.18 -28.64
CA ALA A 105 -7.39 0.09 -28.70
C ALA A 105 -6.78 -1.21 -29.26
N LYS A 106 -5.91 -1.12 -30.27
CA LYS A 106 -5.19 -2.27 -30.82
C LYS A 106 -4.25 -2.90 -29.79
N ASN A 107 -3.54 -2.07 -29.02
CA ASN A 107 -2.69 -2.54 -27.93
C ASN A 107 -3.53 -3.20 -26.82
N LEU A 108 -4.64 -2.58 -26.41
CA LEU A 108 -5.55 -3.16 -25.43
C LEU A 108 -6.14 -4.49 -25.91
N LYS A 109 -6.52 -4.63 -27.18
CA LYS A 109 -6.98 -5.92 -27.76
C LYS A 109 -5.88 -6.99 -27.80
N SER A 110 -4.61 -6.61 -27.75
CA SER A 110 -3.52 -7.59 -27.62
C SER A 110 -3.34 -8.10 -26.18
N ILE A 111 -3.79 -7.31 -25.20
CA ILE A 111 -3.80 -7.65 -23.77
C ILE A 111 -5.10 -8.40 -23.43
N CYS A 112 -6.22 -7.90 -23.91
CA CYS A 112 -7.58 -8.39 -23.71
C CYS A 112 -8.16 -8.89 -25.05
N PRO A 113 -7.76 -10.08 -25.55
CA PRO A 113 -8.15 -10.57 -26.87
C PRO A 113 -9.64 -10.91 -27.01
N THR A 114 -10.30 -11.20 -25.89
CA THR A 114 -11.73 -11.49 -25.82
C THR A 114 -12.37 -10.72 -24.67
N LYS A 115 -13.71 -10.65 -24.67
CA LYS A 115 -14.48 -10.17 -23.52
C LYS A 115 -14.17 -11.03 -22.28
N ASP A 116 -14.14 -10.39 -21.10
CA ASP A 116 -13.89 -11.02 -19.80
C ASP A 116 -12.56 -11.80 -19.73
N PHE A 117 -11.59 -11.48 -20.60
CA PHE A 117 -10.28 -12.11 -20.56
C PHE A 117 -9.56 -11.74 -19.26
N ASP A 118 -8.98 -12.74 -18.58
CA ASP A 118 -8.28 -12.51 -17.32
C ASP A 118 -6.88 -11.95 -17.58
N ALA A 119 -6.82 -10.64 -17.78
CA ALA A 119 -5.60 -9.85 -17.84
C ALA A 119 -5.91 -8.44 -17.32
N PHE A 120 -4.89 -7.59 -17.26
CA PHE A 120 -4.99 -6.24 -16.76
C PHE A 120 -3.97 -5.34 -17.47
N THR A 121 -4.12 -4.04 -17.31
CA THR A 121 -3.18 -3.03 -17.80
C THR A 121 -3.13 -1.84 -16.84
N PHE A 122 -2.19 -0.93 -17.04
CA PHE A 122 -2.08 0.29 -16.22
C PHE A 122 -3.14 1.32 -16.62
N GLN A 123 -3.63 2.06 -15.64
CA GLN A 123 -4.61 3.12 -15.86
C GLN A 123 -3.97 4.41 -16.43
N ASP A 124 -2.68 4.65 -16.15
CA ASP A 124 -1.83 5.66 -16.79
C ASP A 124 -0.82 4.98 -17.71
N LEU A 125 -0.85 5.32 -19.00
CA LEU A 125 0.00 4.69 -20.01
C LEU A 125 1.43 5.24 -20.00
N ARG A 126 1.62 6.48 -19.53
CA ARG A 126 2.90 7.18 -19.66
C ARG A 126 3.75 7.02 -18.42
N THR A 127 3.16 7.10 -17.23
CA THR A 127 3.88 7.11 -15.95
C THR A 127 3.16 6.25 -14.90
N PRO A 128 2.97 4.94 -15.15
CA PRO A 128 2.12 4.05 -14.35
C PRO A 128 2.40 3.95 -12.84
N ASN A 129 3.59 4.41 -12.39
CA ASN A 129 4.02 4.38 -11.00
C ASN A 129 4.28 5.76 -10.40
N THR A 130 4.09 6.83 -11.17
CA THR A 130 4.33 8.20 -10.69
C THR A 130 3.00 8.89 -10.58
N PHE A 131 2.70 9.42 -9.39
CA PHE A 131 1.59 10.32 -9.20
C PHE A 131 1.94 11.66 -9.84
N ASP A 132 1.48 11.87 -11.07
CA ASP A 132 1.71 13.10 -11.81
C ASP A 132 0.48 13.48 -12.66
N ASN A 133 0.66 14.38 -13.63
CA ASN A 133 -0.45 14.83 -14.45
C ASN A 133 -0.61 14.10 -15.80
N LYS A 134 0.13 13.01 -16.06
CA LYS A 134 0.12 12.34 -17.36
C LYS A 134 -1.16 11.57 -17.64
N TYR A 135 -1.88 11.11 -16.61
CA TYR A 135 -3.26 10.63 -16.73
C TYR A 135 -4.14 11.60 -17.55
N TYR A 136 -4.09 12.91 -17.28
CA TYR A 136 -4.90 13.88 -18.03
C TYR A 136 -4.41 14.06 -19.48
N VAL A 137 -3.10 13.90 -19.70
CA VAL A 137 -2.54 13.87 -21.06
C VAL A 137 -3.06 12.64 -21.82
N ASP A 138 -3.34 11.50 -21.16
CA ASP A 138 -3.93 10.32 -21.80
C ASP A 138 -5.33 10.62 -22.28
N LEU A 139 -6.14 11.26 -21.44
CA LEU A 139 -7.50 11.63 -21.80
C LEU A 139 -7.55 12.56 -23.01
N MET A 140 -6.63 13.54 -23.07
CA MET A 140 -6.50 14.47 -24.20
C MET A 140 -6.14 13.77 -25.52
N ASN A 141 -5.42 12.65 -25.44
CA ASN A 141 -5.01 11.84 -26.58
C ASN A 141 -5.98 10.71 -26.92
N ARG A 142 -7.18 10.68 -26.32
CA ARG A 142 -8.19 9.61 -26.48
C ARG A 142 -7.72 8.25 -25.96
N GLN A 143 -6.86 8.27 -24.95
CA GLN A 143 -6.19 7.12 -24.34
C GLN A 143 -6.65 6.87 -22.90
N GLY A 144 -7.77 7.45 -22.46
CA GLY A 144 -8.38 7.06 -21.19
C GLY A 144 -8.79 5.59 -21.24
N LEU A 145 -8.58 4.83 -20.17
CA LEU A 145 -8.85 3.39 -20.15
C LEU A 145 -10.34 3.10 -19.92
N PHE A 146 -10.94 3.69 -18.89
CA PHE A 146 -12.36 3.52 -18.59
C PHE A 146 -13.24 4.50 -19.38
N THR A 147 -14.52 4.17 -19.51
CA THR A 147 -15.52 5.10 -20.06
C THR A 147 -15.59 6.33 -19.17
N SER A 148 -15.57 6.10 -17.85
CA SER A 148 -15.55 7.15 -16.83
C SER A 148 -14.40 8.14 -16.98
N ASP A 149 -13.23 7.67 -17.40
CA ASP A 149 -12.06 8.52 -17.58
C ASP A 149 -12.16 9.32 -18.87
N GLN A 150 -12.38 8.62 -20.00
CA GLN A 150 -12.36 9.27 -21.31
C GLN A 150 -13.46 10.32 -21.44
N ASP A 151 -14.60 10.09 -20.79
CA ASP A 151 -15.71 11.02 -20.78
C ASP A 151 -15.42 12.34 -20.04
N LEU A 152 -14.45 12.39 -19.11
CA LEU A 152 -14.08 13.65 -18.46
C LEU A 152 -13.54 14.66 -19.48
N TYR A 153 -12.85 14.21 -20.53
CA TYR A 153 -12.34 15.08 -21.58
C TYR A 153 -13.36 15.38 -22.69
N THR A 154 -14.32 14.49 -22.95
CA THR A 154 -15.35 14.72 -23.97
C THR A 154 -16.52 15.54 -23.44
N TYR A 155 -16.82 15.46 -22.14
CA TYR A 155 -17.91 16.18 -21.51
C TYR A 155 -17.57 17.66 -21.30
N SER A 156 -18.46 18.55 -21.76
CA SER A 156 -18.19 19.98 -21.87
C SER A 156 -17.91 20.66 -20.52
N LYS A 157 -18.50 20.18 -19.41
CA LYS A 157 -18.29 20.77 -18.08
C LYS A 157 -16.93 20.45 -17.46
N THR A 158 -16.29 19.36 -17.87
CA THR A 158 -15.04 18.85 -17.27
C THR A 158 -13.84 19.00 -18.19
N LYS A 159 -14.08 19.15 -19.50
CA LYS A 159 -13.04 19.23 -20.54
C LYS A 159 -11.95 20.28 -20.27
N GLU A 160 -12.33 21.50 -19.90
CA GLU A 160 -11.35 22.56 -19.65
C GLU A 160 -10.57 22.34 -18.34
N ILE A 161 -11.17 21.66 -17.37
CA ILE A 161 -10.50 21.26 -16.12
C ILE A 161 -9.43 20.22 -16.43
N VAL A 162 -9.77 19.18 -17.20
CA VAL A 162 -8.81 18.15 -17.66
C VAL A 162 -7.62 18.80 -18.37
N LYS A 163 -7.86 19.74 -19.30
CA LYS A 163 -6.78 20.47 -19.98
C LYS A 163 -5.91 21.25 -19.00
N SER A 164 -6.52 21.92 -18.02
CA SER A 164 -5.77 22.71 -17.03
C SER A 164 -4.84 21.84 -16.18
N PHE A 165 -5.29 20.65 -15.77
CA PHE A 165 -4.48 19.71 -15.02
C PHE A 165 -3.39 19.07 -15.89
N ALA A 166 -3.67 18.76 -17.15
CA ALA A 166 -2.69 18.23 -18.09
C ALA A 166 -1.50 19.19 -18.36
N VAL A 167 -1.73 20.50 -18.28
CA VAL A 167 -0.65 21.50 -18.46
C VAL A 167 -0.03 21.99 -17.15
N ASN A 168 -0.71 21.82 -16.01
CA ASN A 168 -0.28 22.32 -14.71
C ASN A 168 -0.45 21.26 -13.61
N GLN A 169 0.64 20.54 -13.33
CA GLN A 169 0.68 19.53 -12.27
C GLN A 169 0.48 20.12 -10.88
N SER A 170 1.02 21.30 -10.59
CA SER A 170 0.85 21.95 -9.28
C SER A 170 -0.61 22.26 -9.00
N LEU A 171 -1.35 22.72 -10.02
CA LEU A 171 -2.80 22.93 -9.93
C LEU A 171 -3.54 21.61 -9.71
N PHE A 172 -3.19 20.55 -10.44
CA PHE A 172 -3.75 19.22 -10.18
C PHE A 172 -3.53 18.78 -8.73
N PHE A 173 -2.31 18.87 -8.21
CA PHE A 173 -1.98 18.45 -6.85
C PHE A 173 -2.76 19.26 -5.80
N GLU A 174 -2.83 20.58 -5.96
CA GLU A 174 -3.61 21.45 -5.08
C GLU A 174 -5.10 21.02 -5.05
N LYS A 175 -5.71 20.82 -6.22
CA LYS A 175 -7.11 20.41 -6.31
C LYS A 175 -7.35 18.97 -5.86
N PHE A 176 -6.38 18.08 -6.09
CA PHE A 176 -6.44 16.70 -5.61
C PHE A 176 -6.49 16.63 -4.10
N VAL A 177 -5.62 17.39 -3.41
CA VAL A 177 -5.62 17.46 -1.95
C VAL A 177 -6.96 17.99 -1.42
N ILE A 178 -7.47 19.09 -1.98
CA ILE A 178 -8.78 19.65 -1.60
C ILE A 178 -9.90 18.62 -1.80
N ALA A 179 -9.91 17.94 -2.94
CA ALA A 179 -10.93 16.97 -3.27
C ALA A 179 -10.85 15.71 -2.39
N MET A 180 -9.64 15.22 -2.08
CA MET A 180 -9.43 14.12 -1.12
C MET A 180 -9.90 14.51 0.28
N THR A 181 -9.63 15.74 0.73
CA THR A 181 -10.14 16.26 1.99
C THR A 181 -11.67 16.35 1.99
N LYS A 182 -12.31 16.80 0.91
CA LYS A 182 -13.78 16.79 0.81
C LYS A 182 -14.34 15.36 0.80
N MET A 183 -13.74 14.46 0.02
CA MET A 183 -14.14 13.04 -0.09
C MET A 183 -14.02 12.30 1.26
N GLY A 184 -12.97 12.59 2.04
CA GLY A 184 -12.78 12.02 3.37
C GLY A 184 -13.87 12.41 4.38
N GLN A 185 -14.71 13.38 4.05
CA GLN A 185 -15.79 13.92 4.89
C GLN A 185 -17.19 13.52 4.40
N LEU A 186 -17.28 12.64 3.41
CA LEU A 186 -18.58 12.12 2.95
C LEU A 186 -19.21 11.22 4.00
N ASN A 187 -20.53 11.34 4.19
CA ASN A 187 -21.34 10.49 5.07
C ASN A 187 -20.73 10.29 6.47
N VAL A 188 -20.26 11.38 7.11
CA VAL A 188 -19.75 11.32 8.49
C VAL A 188 -20.91 11.05 9.43
N LEU A 189 -20.80 9.97 10.21
CA LEU A 189 -21.80 9.61 11.22
C LEU A 189 -21.57 10.43 12.49
N THR A 190 -22.64 11.03 13.00
CA THR A 190 -22.60 11.84 14.22
C THR A 190 -23.56 11.29 15.28
N GLY A 191 -23.35 11.64 16.55
CA GLY A 191 -24.27 11.28 17.63
C GLY A 191 -24.68 9.80 17.64
N LYS A 192 -25.97 9.52 17.50
CA LYS A 192 -26.53 8.15 17.55
C LYS A 192 -26.47 7.40 16.22
N GLU A 193 -25.97 8.02 15.14
CA GLU A 193 -25.88 7.41 13.81
C GLU A 193 -24.70 6.44 13.70
N GLY A 194 -23.67 6.63 14.54
CA GLY A 194 -22.49 5.78 14.61
C GLY A 194 -22.03 5.54 16.04
N GLU A 195 -21.01 4.72 16.21
CA GLU A 195 -20.42 4.37 17.49
C GLU A 195 -18.89 4.51 17.49
N ILE A 196 -18.32 4.79 18.66
CA ILE A 196 -16.88 4.60 18.89
C ILE A 196 -16.73 3.20 19.47
N ARG A 197 -16.05 2.30 18.76
CA ARG A 197 -15.87 0.92 19.22
C ARG A 197 -14.83 0.85 20.34
N GLY A 198 -15.18 0.16 21.43
CA GLY A 198 -14.21 -0.18 22.47
C GLY A 198 -13.21 -1.26 22.05
N ASN A 199 -13.52 -2.00 20.99
CA ASN A 199 -12.63 -2.94 20.32
C ASN A 199 -12.82 -2.77 18.80
N CYS A 200 -11.79 -2.34 18.08
CA CYS A 200 -11.88 -1.97 16.66
C CYS A 200 -12.41 -3.10 15.76
N SER A 201 -12.22 -4.36 16.16
CA SER A 201 -12.60 -5.54 15.37
C SER A 201 -14.04 -6.00 15.60
N VAL A 202 -14.75 -5.46 16.60
CA VAL A 202 -16.13 -5.87 16.92
C VAL A 202 -17.01 -4.69 17.27
N ARG A 203 -18.30 -4.79 16.92
CA ARG A 203 -19.29 -3.77 17.31
C ARG A 203 -19.52 -3.77 18.82
N ASN A 204 -19.89 -2.62 19.39
CA ASN A 204 -20.28 -2.62 20.80
C ASN A 204 -21.60 -3.39 20.95
N SER A 205 -21.70 -4.20 22.01
CA SER A 205 -22.96 -4.83 22.37
C SER A 205 -24.02 -3.75 22.70
N GLN A 206 -25.30 -3.99 22.44
CA GLN A 206 -26.39 -3.03 22.65
C GLN A 206 -26.58 -2.53 24.10
N LYS A 207 -25.74 -2.96 25.06
CA LYS A 207 -25.70 -2.40 26.40
C LYS A 207 -24.95 -1.07 26.37
N LYS A 208 -25.72 0.01 26.42
CA LYS A 208 -25.34 1.43 26.58
C LYS A 208 -24.02 1.63 27.35
N ALA A 209 -22.92 1.72 26.64
CA ALA A 209 -21.76 2.49 27.07
C ALA A 209 -21.47 3.46 25.93
N PHE A 210 -22.09 4.64 26.00
CA PHE A 210 -21.76 5.73 25.09
C PHE A 210 -20.36 6.22 25.44
N LEU A 211 -19.35 5.85 24.64
CA LEU A 211 -18.11 6.60 24.59
C LEU A 211 -18.43 7.89 23.82
N ALA A 212 -18.58 9.00 24.53
CA ALA A 212 -18.81 10.31 23.93
C ALA A 212 -17.52 10.85 23.32
N SER A 213 -17.57 11.36 22.07
CA SER A 213 -16.46 12.15 21.52
C SER A 213 -16.47 13.54 22.12
N VAL A 214 -15.29 14.10 22.38
CA VAL A 214 -15.11 15.45 22.96
C VAL A 214 -15.53 16.57 21.98
N VAL A 215 -15.85 16.21 20.74
CA VAL A 215 -16.33 17.11 19.70
C VAL A 215 -17.78 16.70 19.38
N GLU A 216 -18.74 17.30 20.07
CA GLU A 216 -20.15 17.32 19.65
C GLU A 216 -20.58 18.79 19.57
N ASN A 217 -20.99 19.22 18.36
CA ASN A 217 -21.61 20.52 18.02
C ASN A 217 -20.74 21.80 17.98
N GLY A 218 -19.42 21.72 17.82
CA GLY A 218 -18.58 22.93 17.64
C GLY A 218 -18.52 23.86 18.86
N GLU A 219 -19.25 23.53 19.93
CA GLU A 219 -19.16 24.17 21.23
C GLU A 219 -18.47 23.24 22.22
N ILE A 220 -17.50 23.80 22.93
CA ILE A 220 -16.75 23.12 23.96
C ILE A 220 -17.70 22.79 25.11
N MET A 221 -18.09 21.51 25.25
CA MET A 221 -18.79 21.05 26.45
C MET A 221 -17.83 21.20 27.66
N THR A 222 -18.12 22.14 28.56
CA THR A 222 -17.34 22.40 29.79
C THR A 222 -17.75 21.55 30.98
N ASP A 223 -18.72 20.66 30.85
CA ASP A 223 -19.28 19.98 32.03
C ASP A 223 -18.79 18.54 32.15
N PHE A 224 -17.57 18.39 32.69
CA PHE A 224 -17.17 17.15 33.38
C PHE A 224 -17.24 17.40 34.90
N TYR A 225 -18.46 17.52 35.42
CA TYR A 225 -18.71 17.50 36.86
C TYR A 225 -18.55 16.06 37.34
N MET A 226 -17.38 15.73 37.90
CA MET A 226 -17.25 14.58 38.79
C MET A 226 -18.09 14.86 40.04
N GLY A 227 -19.11 14.03 40.26
CA GLY A 227 -19.78 13.98 41.54
C GLY A 227 -18.82 13.44 42.60
N SER A 228 -18.35 14.32 43.50
CA SER A 228 -18.48 14.09 44.93
C SER A 228 -18.26 15.40 45.71
N SER A 229 -18.97 15.48 46.82
CA SER A 229 -19.17 16.60 47.73
C SER A 229 -17.88 17.17 48.34
N THR A 230 -17.70 18.50 48.32
CA THR A 230 -17.80 19.42 49.48
C THR A 230 -17.06 20.76 49.26
N SER A 231 -17.64 21.82 49.82
CA SER A 231 -17.09 23.17 50.11
C SER A 231 -16.73 24.12 48.95
N SER A 232 -17.71 24.96 48.62
CA SER A 232 -17.62 26.21 47.87
C SER A 232 -16.69 27.22 48.56
N ASN A 233 -15.69 27.74 47.84
CA ASN A 233 -15.18 29.15 47.89
C ASN A 233 -13.79 29.34 47.23
N LEU A 234 -13.13 28.30 46.72
CA LEU A 234 -11.82 28.44 46.03
C LEU A 234 -11.91 28.65 44.50
N VAL A 235 -13.04 28.33 43.87
CA VAL A 235 -13.19 28.33 42.40
C VAL A 235 -13.24 29.74 41.80
N LEU A 236 -13.77 30.73 42.54
CA LEU A 236 -13.92 32.10 42.03
C LEU A 236 -12.59 32.87 41.96
N MET A 237 -11.59 32.46 42.76
CA MET A 237 -10.27 33.12 42.83
C MET A 237 -9.30 32.62 41.75
N MET A 238 -9.46 31.37 41.27
CA MET A 238 -8.66 30.83 40.15
C MET A 238 -9.08 31.36 38.77
N ILE A 239 -10.35 31.73 38.59
CA ILE A 239 -10.87 32.25 37.32
C ILE A 239 -10.32 33.67 37.03
N MET A 240 -10.09 34.49 38.06
CA MET A 240 -9.53 35.84 37.90
C MET A 240 -8.01 35.85 37.62
N ILE A 241 -7.27 34.82 38.02
CA ILE A 241 -5.83 34.71 37.75
C ILE A 241 -5.59 34.22 36.32
N LEU A 242 -6.43 33.31 35.80
CA LEU A 242 -6.32 32.79 34.44
C LEU A 242 -6.62 33.83 33.35
N LEU A 243 -7.43 34.86 33.64
CA LEU A 243 -7.73 35.94 32.68
C LEU A 243 -6.56 36.92 32.47
N SER A 244 -5.56 36.91 33.35
CA SER A 244 -4.38 37.78 33.26
C SER A 244 -3.17 37.15 32.53
N CYS A 245 -3.19 35.84 32.28
CA CYS A 245 -2.09 35.12 31.60
C CYS A 245 -2.24 35.01 30.07
N VAL A 246 -3.27 35.58 29.46
CA VAL A 246 -3.54 35.44 28.00
C VAL A 246 -2.81 36.48 27.13
N LEU A 247 -1.91 37.30 27.69
CA LEU A 247 -1.18 38.33 26.93
C LEU A 247 0.33 38.10 26.76
N SER A 248 0.81 36.86 26.80
CA SER A 248 2.20 36.58 26.46
C SER A 248 2.34 35.40 25.50
N SER A 249 2.55 35.77 24.23
CA SER A 249 3.38 35.07 23.23
C SER A 249 3.14 33.57 23.05
N SER A 250 2.37 33.25 22.01
CA SER A 250 2.57 32.03 21.24
C SER A 250 2.70 32.45 19.78
N ASN A 251 3.90 32.28 19.23
CA ASN A 251 4.08 32.27 17.78
C ASN A 251 3.29 31.07 17.27
N ASN A 252 2.09 31.32 16.75
CA ASN A 252 1.37 30.32 15.99
C ASN A 252 2.21 30.02 14.76
N VAL A 253 2.74 28.79 14.67
CA VAL A 253 3.18 28.25 13.39
C VAL A 253 1.92 28.03 12.60
N GLU A 254 1.63 28.98 11.71
CA GLU A 254 0.60 28.89 10.71
C GLU A 254 0.93 27.74 9.76
N VAL A 255 0.29 26.58 9.95
CA VAL A 255 0.18 25.53 8.93
C VAL A 255 -0.85 26.02 7.91
N GLU A 256 -0.43 26.95 7.07
CA GLU A 256 -1.30 27.70 6.17
C GLU A 256 -1.37 27.06 4.77
N GLY A 257 -2.59 26.72 4.36
CA GLY A 257 -2.91 26.50 2.94
C GLY A 257 -4.23 25.77 2.74
N VAL A 258 -4.32 24.52 3.18
CA VAL A 258 -5.48 23.64 2.90
C VAL A 258 -6.45 23.54 4.09
N GLU A 259 -5.95 23.54 5.33
CA GLU A 259 -6.81 23.38 6.53
C GLU A 259 -7.86 24.49 6.68
N LYS A 260 -7.57 25.70 6.16
CA LYS A 260 -8.48 26.85 6.18
C LYS A 260 -9.46 26.87 4.98
N SER A 261 -9.24 26.10 3.91
CA SER A 261 -9.99 26.24 2.65
C SER A 261 -11.15 25.26 2.49
N VAL A 262 -11.19 24.17 3.27
CA VAL A 262 -12.29 23.19 3.25
C VAL A 262 -13.02 23.21 4.61
N PRO A 263 -14.29 23.65 4.66
CA PRO A 263 -15.09 23.58 5.88
C PRO A 263 -15.21 22.14 6.39
N LEU A 264 -14.97 21.94 7.68
CA LEU A 264 -15.11 20.62 8.30
C LEU A 264 -16.58 20.23 8.50
N LYS A 265 -16.91 18.97 8.22
CA LYS A 265 -18.19 18.38 8.61
C LYS A 265 -18.22 18.12 10.12
N ASP A 266 -19.42 18.26 10.70
CA ASP A 266 -19.66 17.96 12.12
C ASP A 266 -19.17 16.56 12.48
N GLY A 267 -18.52 16.46 13.65
CA GLY A 267 -17.92 15.22 14.13
C GLY A 267 -16.47 14.99 13.69
N LEU A 268 -15.92 15.81 12.78
CA LEU A 268 -14.51 15.75 12.39
C LEU A 268 -13.68 16.89 12.97
N SER A 269 -12.39 16.64 13.10
CA SER A 269 -11.43 17.65 13.54
C SER A 269 -10.03 17.36 13.01
N TRP A 270 -9.34 18.42 12.56
CA TRP A 270 -7.89 18.41 12.29
C TRP A 270 -7.08 18.14 13.56
N GLN A 271 -7.67 18.46 14.71
CA GLN A 271 -7.05 18.40 16.03
C GLN A 271 -7.86 17.49 16.96
N PHE A 272 -8.43 16.40 16.43
CA PHE A 272 -9.42 15.57 17.15
C PHE A 272 -8.95 15.12 18.54
N TYR A 273 -7.66 14.80 18.66
CA TYR A 273 -7.06 14.40 19.93
C TYR A 273 -6.41 15.53 20.71
N ALA A 274 -6.26 16.74 20.15
CA ALA A 274 -5.50 17.83 20.77
C ALA A 274 -6.01 18.21 22.18
N LYS A 275 -7.30 18.03 22.48
CA LYS A 275 -7.85 18.29 23.81
C LYS A 275 -7.95 17.05 24.69
N SER A 276 -8.42 15.93 24.13
CA SER A 276 -8.70 14.69 24.89
C SER A 276 -7.43 13.89 25.20
N CYS A 277 -6.48 13.95 24.27
CA CYS A 277 -5.20 13.27 24.34
C CYS A 277 -4.20 14.11 23.51
N PRO A 278 -3.82 15.33 23.96
CA PRO A 278 -2.92 16.24 23.22
C PRO A 278 -1.63 15.57 22.79
N ASN A 279 -1.20 14.64 23.62
CA ASN A 279 -0.02 13.86 23.41
C ASN A 279 -0.33 12.55 22.70
N LEU A 280 -1.47 12.31 22.02
CA LEU A 280 -1.80 10.98 21.49
C LEU A 280 -0.68 10.45 20.60
N GLU A 281 -0.22 11.26 19.64
CA GLU A 281 0.91 10.85 18.80
C GLU A 281 2.17 10.63 19.62
N PHE A 282 2.44 11.51 20.58
CA PHE A 282 3.54 11.33 21.53
C PHE A 282 3.36 10.09 22.41
N ILE A 283 2.14 9.68 22.77
CA ILE A 283 1.80 8.55 23.62
C ILE A 283 1.84 7.27 22.81
N ILE A 284 1.34 7.25 21.58
CA ILE A 284 1.51 6.15 20.64
C ILE A 284 2.99 5.99 20.38
N ARG A 285 3.71 7.07 20.11
CA ARG A 285 5.15 7.04 19.89
C ARG A 285 5.89 6.62 21.15
N GLU A 286 5.53 7.11 22.32
CA GLU A 286 6.10 6.72 23.62
C GLU A 286 5.75 5.28 23.97
N GLN A 287 4.56 4.80 23.60
CA GLN A 287 4.12 3.44 23.86
C GLN A 287 4.78 2.48 22.88
N LEU A 288 4.94 2.86 21.62
CA LEU A 288 5.78 2.15 20.67
C LEU A 288 7.24 2.19 21.13
N ILE A 289 7.74 3.33 21.62
CA ILE A 289 9.07 3.45 22.23
C ILE A 289 9.17 2.59 23.48
N LYS A 290 8.13 2.45 24.31
CA LYS A 290 8.10 1.57 25.48
C LYS A 290 8.08 0.12 25.05
N ILE A 291 7.20 -0.27 24.12
CA ILE A 291 7.18 -1.59 23.50
C ILE A 291 8.56 -1.92 22.91
N PHE A 292 9.20 -0.95 22.27
CA PHE A 292 10.54 -1.06 21.71
C PHE A 292 11.65 -1.02 22.78
N LYS A 293 11.45 -0.37 23.93
CA LYS A 293 12.37 -0.39 25.08
C LYS A 293 12.26 -1.69 25.86
N ASP A 294 11.04 -2.22 25.98
CA ASP A 294 10.71 -3.49 26.63
C ASP A 294 11.17 -4.66 25.76
N ASP A 295 10.89 -4.59 24.45
CA ASP A 295 11.36 -5.52 23.43
C ASP A 295 11.54 -4.83 22.06
N ILE A 296 12.77 -4.38 21.77
CA ILE A 296 13.10 -3.75 20.48
C ILE A 296 12.87 -4.69 19.29
N ALA A 297 12.85 -6.02 19.49
CA ALA A 297 12.69 -6.99 18.41
C ALA A 297 11.32 -6.88 17.72
N GLN A 298 10.36 -6.18 18.35
CA GLN A 298 9.06 -5.85 17.77
C GLN A 298 9.16 -4.93 16.55
N ALA A 299 10.19 -4.09 16.42
CA ALA A 299 10.34 -3.23 15.24
C ALA A 299 10.59 -4.06 13.96
N ALA A 300 11.54 -5.00 14.02
CA ALA A 300 11.78 -5.96 12.94
C ALA A 300 10.58 -6.90 12.73
N GLY A 301 9.88 -7.25 13.82
CA GLY A 301 8.65 -8.03 13.77
C GLY A 301 7.52 -7.35 13.00
N LEU A 302 7.24 -6.08 13.26
CA LEU A 302 6.19 -5.30 12.58
C LEU A 302 6.46 -5.15 11.08
N LEU A 303 7.71 -4.91 10.69
CA LEU A 303 8.08 -4.86 9.27
C LEU A 303 7.81 -6.21 8.58
N ARG A 304 8.17 -7.31 9.25
CA ARG A 304 7.94 -8.66 8.73
C ARG A 304 6.45 -9.01 8.64
N LEU A 305 5.64 -8.56 9.61
CA LEU A 305 4.18 -8.72 9.59
C LEU A 305 3.52 -7.90 8.49
N HIS A 306 4.00 -6.67 8.24
CA HIS A 306 3.52 -5.85 7.13
C HIS A 306 3.66 -6.57 5.79
N PHE A 307 4.85 -7.15 5.51
CA PHE A 307 5.06 -7.92 4.28
C PHE A 307 4.23 -9.22 4.24
N HIS A 308 4.10 -9.94 5.36
CA HIS A 308 3.20 -11.10 5.46
C HIS A 308 1.77 -10.73 5.07
N ASP A 309 1.24 -9.64 5.60
CA ASP A 309 -0.13 -9.22 5.35
C ASP A 309 -0.35 -8.81 3.90
N CYS A 310 0.66 -8.28 3.22
CA CYS A 310 0.61 -8.07 1.77
C CYS A 310 0.42 -9.39 1.00
N PHE A 311 1.16 -10.46 1.34
CA PHE A 311 1.00 -11.77 0.71
C PHE A 311 -0.39 -12.38 0.97
N VAL A 312 -0.88 -12.31 2.21
CA VAL A 312 -2.22 -12.82 2.55
C VAL A 312 -3.31 -12.04 1.81
N GLN A 313 -3.21 -10.71 1.71
CA GLN A 313 -4.16 -9.88 0.97
C GLN A 313 -4.19 -10.21 -0.53
N SER A 314 -3.06 -10.66 -1.10
CA SER A 314 -3.00 -11.13 -2.49
C SER A 314 -3.55 -12.55 -2.71
N GLY A 315 -4.11 -13.21 -1.69
CA GLY A 315 -4.69 -14.56 -1.79
C GLY A 315 -3.76 -15.69 -1.36
N GLY A 316 -2.59 -15.37 -0.79
CA GLY A 316 -1.63 -16.35 -0.31
C GLY A 316 -2.04 -17.04 1.00
N PRO A 317 -1.35 -18.13 1.37
CA PRO A 317 -1.64 -18.87 2.59
C PRO A 317 -1.28 -18.06 3.85
N ILE A 318 -2.04 -18.27 4.92
CA ILE A 318 -1.73 -17.71 6.24
C ILE A 318 -0.68 -18.60 6.91
N TYR A 319 0.37 -18.00 7.49
CA TYR A 319 1.38 -18.74 8.24
C TYR A 319 1.95 -17.96 9.41
N ALA A 320 2.41 -18.70 10.42
CA ALA A 320 3.06 -18.09 11.58
C ALA A 320 4.43 -17.54 11.20
N VAL A 321 4.72 -16.34 11.70
CA VAL A 321 5.98 -15.65 11.47
C VAL A 321 6.83 -15.72 12.75
N PRO A 322 7.94 -16.49 12.80
CA PRO A 322 8.82 -16.50 13.96
C PRO A 322 9.44 -15.11 14.20
N LEU A 323 9.25 -14.56 15.40
CA LEU A 323 9.78 -13.26 15.82
C LEU A 323 11.08 -13.44 16.64
N GLY A 324 11.68 -12.33 17.08
CA GLY A 324 12.82 -12.36 18.02
C GLY A 324 14.21 -12.45 17.40
N ARG A 325 14.40 -12.03 16.15
CA ARG A 325 15.75 -11.93 15.54
C ARG A 325 16.56 -10.83 16.24
N ARG A 326 17.85 -11.09 16.46
CA ARG A 326 18.82 -10.08 16.93
C ARG A 326 19.40 -9.31 15.76
N ASP A 327 19.76 -8.06 15.99
CA ASP A 327 20.48 -7.21 15.04
C ASP A 327 21.96 -7.61 14.96
N GLY A 328 22.54 -7.44 13.78
CA GLY A 328 23.99 -7.61 13.60
C GLY A 328 24.78 -6.57 14.39
N LEU A 329 25.92 -7.00 14.93
CA LEU A 329 26.87 -6.13 15.64
C LEU A 329 27.52 -5.10 14.71
N GLU A 330 27.55 -5.38 13.41
CA GLU A 330 28.02 -4.46 12.38
C GLU A 330 26.87 -4.17 11.42
N PHE A 331 26.83 -2.94 10.90
CA PHE A 331 25.90 -2.63 9.81
C PHE A 331 26.29 -3.43 8.57
N ALA A 332 25.31 -3.99 7.88
CA ALA A 332 25.55 -4.67 6.61
C ALA A 332 26.10 -3.65 5.61
N THR A 333 27.27 -3.92 5.05
CA THR A 333 27.80 -3.15 3.92
C THR A 333 27.09 -3.59 2.65
N LEU A 334 27.05 -2.71 1.65
CA LEU A 334 26.49 -3.07 0.34
C LEU A 334 27.13 -4.35 -0.22
N GLU A 335 28.44 -4.50 -0.07
CA GLU A 335 29.18 -5.70 -0.48
C GLU A 335 28.70 -6.96 0.22
N VAL A 336 28.56 -6.93 1.55
CA VAL A 336 28.06 -8.07 2.33
C VAL A 336 26.61 -8.39 1.98
N THR A 337 25.77 -7.38 1.75
CA THR A 337 24.38 -7.59 1.33
C THR A 337 24.31 -8.26 -0.04
N LEU A 338 25.04 -7.75 -1.03
CA LEU A 338 25.04 -8.30 -2.38
C LEU A 338 25.69 -9.68 -2.47
N ALA A 339 26.70 -9.97 -1.65
CA ALA A 339 27.32 -11.30 -1.59
C ALA A 339 26.35 -12.40 -1.09
N ASN A 340 25.33 -12.01 -0.31
CA ASN A 340 24.37 -12.94 0.29
C ASN A 340 23.03 -13.03 -0.47
N LEU A 341 22.83 -12.20 -1.49
CA LEU A 341 21.63 -12.22 -2.33
C LEU A 341 21.98 -12.74 -3.73
N PRO A 342 21.21 -13.69 -4.28
CA PRO A 342 21.37 -14.04 -5.68
C PRO A 342 21.08 -12.83 -6.57
N PRO A 343 21.99 -12.45 -7.49
CA PRO A 343 21.69 -11.42 -8.48
C PRO A 343 20.60 -11.90 -9.46
N PRO A 344 19.87 -10.98 -10.11
CA PRO A 344 18.77 -11.33 -11.03
C PRO A 344 19.23 -12.10 -12.29
N THR A 345 20.55 -12.14 -12.54
CA THR A 345 21.17 -12.87 -13.64
C THR A 345 21.62 -14.29 -13.26
N SER A 346 21.44 -14.72 -12.00
CA SER A 346 21.83 -16.05 -11.55
C SER A 346 21.04 -17.16 -12.25
N SER A 347 21.67 -18.31 -12.47
CA SER A 347 20.98 -19.52 -12.91
C SER A 347 20.30 -20.24 -11.74
N ALA A 348 19.26 -21.05 -12.02
CA ALA A 348 18.62 -21.84 -10.97
C ALA A 348 19.59 -22.80 -10.27
N SER A 349 20.56 -23.39 -11.01
CA SER A 349 21.59 -24.23 -10.39
C SER A 349 22.45 -23.44 -9.41
N ALA A 350 22.89 -22.23 -9.78
CA ALA A 350 23.69 -21.39 -8.89
C ALA A 350 22.92 -21.00 -7.63
N ILE A 351 21.63 -20.67 -7.76
CA ILE A 351 20.75 -20.36 -6.62
C ILE A 351 20.58 -21.57 -5.72
N VAL A 352 20.25 -22.74 -6.29
CA VAL A 352 20.10 -23.99 -5.53
C VAL A 352 21.39 -24.33 -4.81
N ASP A 353 22.54 -24.24 -5.47
CA ASP A 353 23.83 -24.56 -4.87
C ASP A 353 24.22 -23.54 -3.76
N GLN A 354 23.98 -22.24 -3.98
CA GLN A 354 24.23 -21.18 -2.99
C GLN A 354 23.34 -21.35 -1.76
N LEU A 355 22.04 -21.59 -1.94
CA LEU A 355 21.07 -21.71 -0.83
C LEU A 355 21.14 -23.07 -0.13
N ALA A 356 21.48 -24.15 -0.84
CA ALA A 356 21.73 -25.45 -0.23
C ALA A 356 23.00 -25.43 0.62
N THR A 357 24.09 -24.87 0.10
CA THR A 357 25.41 -24.89 0.77
C THR A 357 25.46 -23.94 1.97
N ASN A 358 24.92 -22.72 1.81
CA ASN A 358 25.09 -21.66 2.80
C ASN A 358 23.91 -21.55 3.76
N GLN A 359 22.73 -22.04 3.37
CA GLN A 359 21.47 -21.69 4.03
C GLN A 359 20.55 -22.91 4.29
N LYS A 360 21.00 -24.14 3.98
CA LYS A 360 20.25 -25.40 4.26
C LYS A 360 18.84 -25.46 3.66
N LEU A 361 18.60 -24.73 2.57
CA LEU A 361 17.37 -24.84 1.80
C LEU A 361 17.52 -25.94 0.74
N ASP A 362 16.52 -26.80 0.60
CA ASP A 362 16.50 -27.84 -0.42
C ASP A 362 15.94 -27.30 -1.76
N PRO A 363 16.05 -28.03 -2.88
CA PRO A 363 15.51 -27.58 -4.16
C PRO A 363 14.00 -27.28 -4.15
N THR A 364 13.22 -27.95 -3.29
CA THR A 364 11.78 -27.67 -3.13
C THR A 364 11.57 -26.31 -2.48
N ASP A 365 12.37 -25.99 -1.46
CA ASP A 365 12.32 -24.68 -0.81
C ASP A 365 12.65 -23.56 -1.79
N VAL A 366 13.67 -23.73 -2.64
CA VAL A 366 14.06 -22.74 -3.65
C VAL A 366 12.96 -22.52 -4.68
N VAL A 367 12.39 -23.60 -5.22
CA VAL A 367 11.27 -23.52 -6.19
C VAL A 367 10.05 -22.88 -5.54
N ALA A 368 9.76 -23.21 -4.28
CA ALA A 368 8.64 -22.62 -3.54
C ALA A 368 8.87 -21.12 -3.33
N LEU A 369 10.00 -20.70 -2.76
CA LEU A 369 10.32 -19.28 -2.53
C LEU A 369 10.30 -18.45 -3.81
N SER A 370 10.71 -19.05 -4.94
CA SER A 370 10.63 -18.39 -6.25
C SER A 370 9.18 -18.09 -6.67
N GLY A 371 8.18 -18.80 -6.12
CA GLY A 371 6.77 -18.44 -6.24
C GLY A 371 6.40 -17.12 -5.59
N GLY A 372 7.29 -16.45 -4.85
CA GLY A 372 7.12 -15.04 -4.48
C GLY A 372 6.98 -14.11 -5.68
N HIS A 373 7.49 -14.54 -6.86
CA HIS A 373 7.38 -13.80 -8.11
C HIS A 373 5.94 -13.71 -8.65
N THR A 374 4.98 -14.49 -8.13
CA THR A 374 3.56 -14.39 -8.55
C THR A 374 2.98 -12.98 -8.36
N ILE A 375 3.47 -12.24 -7.36
CA ILE A 375 3.07 -10.84 -7.10
C ILE A 375 4.22 -9.84 -7.32
N GLY A 376 5.28 -10.28 -7.99
CA GLY A 376 6.50 -9.51 -8.20
C GLY A 376 6.46 -8.64 -9.44
N ILE A 377 7.17 -7.51 -9.38
CA ILE A 377 7.55 -6.69 -10.53
C ILE A 377 9.05 -6.74 -10.76
N ALA A 378 9.50 -6.54 -11.99
CA ALA A 378 10.91 -6.48 -12.34
C ALA A 378 11.17 -5.38 -13.35
N HIS A 379 12.24 -4.63 -13.12
CA HIS A 379 12.68 -3.58 -14.04
C HIS A 379 13.51 -4.16 -15.19
N CYS A 380 13.42 -3.55 -16.37
CA CYS A 380 14.13 -3.99 -17.57
C CYS A 380 15.64 -4.23 -17.36
N PRO A 381 16.39 -3.40 -16.59
CA PRO A 381 17.80 -3.65 -16.36
C PRO A 381 18.10 -5.01 -15.70
N SER A 382 17.14 -5.57 -14.96
CA SER A 382 17.31 -6.85 -14.27
C SER A 382 17.20 -8.08 -15.20
N PHE A 383 16.60 -7.95 -16.38
CA PHE A 383 16.43 -9.06 -17.34
C PHE A 383 16.79 -8.70 -18.79
N GLY A 384 17.31 -7.50 -19.04
CA GLY A 384 17.62 -7.00 -20.37
C GLY A 384 18.63 -7.87 -21.14
N ASP A 385 19.53 -8.56 -20.42
CA ASP A 385 20.46 -9.53 -20.99
C ASP A 385 19.80 -10.74 -21.66
N ARG A 386 18.54 -11.04 -21.30
CA ARG A 386 17.76 -12.10 -21.96
C ARG A 386 17.08 -11.62 -23.24
N LEU A 387 17.05 -10.32 -23.49
CA LEU A 387 16.41 -9.72 -24.66
C LEU A 387 17.40 -9.18 -25.68
N TYR A 388 18.58 -8.72 -25.22
CA TYR A 388 19.54 -7.96 -26.01
C TYR A 388 21.00 -8.37 -25.75
N PRO A 389 21.90 -8.25 -26.76
CA PRO A 389 21.58 -7.95 -28.17
C PRO A 389 20.83 -9.10 -28.86
N ASN A 390 20.98 -10.30 -28.32
CA ASN A 390 20.30 -11.50 -28.79
C ASN A 390 19.32 -11.97 -27.72
N GLN A 391 18.18 -12.47 -28.16
CA GLN A 391 17.20 -13.07 -27.27
C GLN A 391 17.69 -14.42 -26.76
N ASP A 392 17.47 -14.67 -25.48
CA ASP A 392 17.65 -15.98 -24.84
C ASP A 392 16.80 -17.03 -25.56
N SER A 393 17.44 -18.10 -26.03
CA SER A 393 16.81 -19.18 -26.80
C SER A 393 15.83 -20.03 -25.99
N THR A 394 15.88 -19.94 -24.66
CA THR A 394 14.94 -20.63 -23.78
C THR A 394 13.58 -19.93 -23.70
N MET A 395 13.53 -18.62 -23.96
CA MET A 395 12.35 -17.76 -23.84
C MET A 395 11.42 -17.88 -25.05
N ASP A 396 10.10 -17.92 -24.80
CA ASP A 396 9.09 -17.88 -25.85
C ASP A 396 9.21 -16.62 -26.73
N GLN A 397 9.02 -16.81 -28.04
CA GLN A 397 9.22 -15.75 -29.03
C GLN A 397 8.17 -14.64 -28.93
N ASN A 398 6.92 -14.99 -28.62
CA ASN A 398 5.85 -14.00 -28.48
C ASN A 398 6.01 -13.23 -27.16
N PHE A 399 6.38 -13.93 -26.09
CA PHE A 399 6.68 -13.31 -24.81
C PHE A 399 7.85 -12.33 -24.93
N ALA A 400 8.96 -12.75 -25.54
CA ALA A 400 10.10 -11.86 -25.78
C ALA A 400 9.72 -10.64 -26.64
N LYS A 401 8.84 -10.82 -27.64
CA LYS A 401 8.33 -9.71 -28.45
C LYS A 401 7.52 -8.71 -27.61
N LYS A 402 6.67 -9.20 -26.70
CA LYS A 402 5.94 -8.34 -25.75
C LYS A 402 6.90 -7.59 -24.83
N LEU A 403 7.88 -8.30 -24.26
CA LEU A 403 8.90 -7.71 -23.39
C LEU A 403 9.73 -6.65 -24.12
N LYS A 404 10.10 -6.84 -25.39
CA LYS A 404 10.78 -5.82 -26.22
C LYS A 404 9.90 -4.60 -26.52
N GLY A 405 8.57 -4.74 -26.42
CA GLY A 405 7.65 -3.61 -26.47
C GLY A 405 7.71 -2.75 -25.20
N VAL A 406 7.86 -3.39 -24.04
CA VAL A 406 8.00 -2.73 -22.73
C VAL A 406 9.43 -2.18 -22.53
N CYS A 407 10.42 -2.97 -22.92
CA CYS A 407 11.85 -2.71 -22.79
C CYS A 407 12.49 -2.60 -24.19
N PRO A 408 12.27 -1.51 -24.94
CA PRO A 408 12.81 -1.35 -26.31
C PRO A 408 14.33 -1.36 -26.38
N LYS A 409 15.02 -1.12 -25.26
CA LYS A 409 16.48 -1.20 -25.08
C LYS A 409 16.79 -1.87 -23.75
N LYS A 410 18.00 -2.45 -23.63
CA LYS A 410 18.47 -3.18 -22.43
C LYS A 410 18.21 -2.45 -21.11
N ASP A 411 18.56 -1.17 -21.05
CA ASP A 411 18.47 -0.35 -19.83
C ASP A 411 17.30 0.64 -19.88
N THR A 412 16.19 0.26 -20.52
CA THR A 412 14.97 1.08 -20.47
C THR A 412 14.52 1.21 -19.02
N ASP A 413 14.21 2.44 -18.58
CA ASP A 413 13.57 2.66 -17.28
C ASP A 413 12.08 2.32 -17.37
N ALA A 414 11.79 1.03 -17.38
CA ALA A 414 10.46 0.45 -17.40
C ALA A 414 10.48 -0.87 -16.60
N PHE A 415 9.31 -1.44 -16.35
CA PHE A 415 9.16 -2.68 -15.61
C PHE A 415 8.00 -3.51 -16.17
N THR A 416 7.96 -4.79 -15.79
CA THR A 416 6.87 -5.71 -16.08
C THR A 416 6.62 -6.59 -14.86
N PHE A 417 5.49 -7.28 -14.84
CA PHE A 417 5.20 -8.30 -13.85
C PHE A 417 5.99 -9.58 -14.13
N GLN A 418 6.34 -10.29 -13.06
CA GLN A 418 7.09 -11.55 -13.14
C GLN A 418 6.17 -12.76 -13.37
N ASP A 419 4.88 -12.63 -13.04
CA ASP A 419 3.78 -13.49 -13.48
C ASP A 419 2.91 -12.72 -14.46
N ILE A 420 2.67 -13.27 -15.64
CA ILE A 420 1.92 -12.60 -16.70
C ILE A 420 0.48 -13.09 -16.85
N LEU A 421 0.12 -14.15 -16.14
CA LEU A 421 -1.21 -14.74 -16.16
C LEU A 421 -2.10 -14.10 -15.10
N THR A 422 -1.62 -14.00 -13.86
CA THR A 422 -2.42 -13.52 -12.71
C THR A 422 -1.62 -12.63 -11.75
N PRO A 423 -0.99 -11.56 -12.22
CA PRO A 423 -0.17 -10.74 -11.34
C PRO A 423 -0.99 -10.06 -10.24
N ASN A 424 -0.32 -9.90 -9.11
CA ASN A 424 -0.89 -9.45 -7.84
C ASN A 424 -1.87 -10.44 -7.19
N ILE A 425 -2.08 -11.62 -7.78
CA ILE A 425 -2.74 -12.75 -7.14
C ILE A 425 -1.66 -13.76 -6.79
N PHE A 426 -1.56 -14.14 -5.53
CA PHE A 426 -0.64 -15.20 -5.11
C PHE A 426 -1.30 -16.55 -5.35
N ASP A 427 -1.06 -17.14 -6.51
CA ASP A 427 -1.50 -18.47 -6.92
C ASP A 427 -0.34 -19.26 -7.59
N ASN A 428 -0.66 -20.35 -8.30
CA ASN A 428 0.34 -21.20 -8.94
C ASN A 428 0.62 -20.90 -10.42
N LYS A 429 0.12 -19.78 -10.97
CA LYS A 429 0.24 -19.47 -12.41
C LYS A 429 1.66 -19.11 -12.83
N TYR A 430 2.45 -18.53 -11.94
CA TYR A 430 3.90 -18.39 -12.12
C TYR A 430 4.56 -19.68 -12.63
N TYR A 431 4.22 -20.85 -12.06
CA TYR A 431 4.79 -22.13 -12.50
C TYR A 431 4.28 -22.58 -13.88
N ILE A 432 3.06 -22.19 -14.24
CA ILE A 432 2.51 -22.41 -15.58
C ILE A 432 3.26 -21.55 -16.61
N ASP A 433 3.61 -20.30 -16.27
CA ASP A 433 4.45 -19.45 -17.11
C ASP A 433 5.81 -20.11 -17.39
N LEU A 434 6.47 -20.66 -16.36
CA LEU A 434 7.75 -21.33 -16.54
C LEU A 434 7.65 -22.51 -17.52
N MET A 435 6.56 -23.29 -17.45
CA MET A 435 6.28 -24.41 -18.35
C MET A 435 6.05 -23.95 -19.80
N ASN A 436 5.52 -22.73 -19.98
CA ASN A 436 5.25 -22.10 -21.27
C ASN A 436 6.45 -21.31 -21.82
N ARG A 437 7.63 -21.40 -21.19
CA ARG A 437 8.83 -20.63 -21.55
C ARG A 437 8.68 -19.12 -21.33
N GLN A 438 7.90 -18.74 -20.33
CA GLN A 438 7.53 -17.36 -20.00
C GLN A 438 8.13 -16.89 -18.66
N GLY A 439 9.14 -17.59 -18.13
CA GLY A 439 9.90 -17.09 -16.97
C GLY A 439 10.66 -15.80 -17.35
N LEU A 440 10.65 -14.79 -16.47
CA LEU A 440 11.21 -13.47 -16.77
C LEU A 440 12.72 -13.40 -16.51
N PHE A 441 13.19 -13.86 -15.36
CA PHE A 441 14.62 -13.95 -15.08
C PHE A 441 15.23 -15.24 -15.62
N THR A 442 16.57 -15.25 -15.72
CA THR A 442 17.32 -16.46 -16.11
C THR A 442 17.04 -17.57 -15.12
N SER A 443 17.09 -17.26 -13.82
CA SER A 443 16.73 -18.17 -12.73
C SER A 443 15.35 -18.76 -12.90
N ASP A 444 14.36 -17.95 -13.25
CA ASP A 444 12.96 -18.38 -13.31
C ASP A 444 12.79 -19.43 -14.40
N GLN A 445 13.27 -19.13 -15.61
CA GLN A 445 13.17 -20.08 -16.72
C GLN A 445 13.99 -21.35 -16.46
N ASP A 446 15.12 -21.20 -15.78
CA ASP A 446 15.99 -22.30 -15.40
C ASP A 446 15.35 -23.25 -14.38
N LEU A 447 14.42 -22.80 -13.52
CA LEU A 447 13.72 -23.69 -12.59
C LEU A 447 13.00 -24.83 -13.32
N PHE A 448 12.50 -24.59 -14.53
CA PHE A 448 11.83 -25.62 -15.34
C PHE A 448 12.77 -26.42 -16.25
N THR A 449 13.91 -25.86 -16.67
CA THR A 449 14.88 -26.57 -17.51
C THR A 449 15.86 -27.41 -16.69
N PHE A 450 16.14 -27.01 -15.45
CA PHE A 450 17.05 -27.69 -14.55
C PHE A 450 16.45 -28.98 -13.98
N SER A 451 17.16 -30.09 -14.14
CA SER A 451 16.64 -31.43 -13.84
C SER A 451 16.23 -31.64 -12.38
N LYS A 452 16.90 -30.98 -11.42
CA LYS A 452 16.59 -31.10 -9.98
C LYS A 452 15.29 -30.41 -9.58
N THR A 453 14.86 -29.38 -10.32
CA THR A 453 13.71 -28.52 -9.98
C THR A 453 12.51 -28.71 -10.90
N LYS A 454 12.73 -29.23 -12.11
CA LYS A 454 11.71 -29.39 -13.16
C LYS A 454 10.43 -30.11 -12.71
N GLU A 455 10.56 -31.26 -12.03
CA GLU A 455 9.38 -32.02 -11.59
C GLU A 455 8.66 -31.34 -10.42
N ILE A 456 9.38 -30.57 -9.61
CA ILE A 456 8.79 -29.75 -8.53
C ILE A 456 7.94 -28.64 -9.15
N VAL A 457 8.45 -27.91 -10.15
CA VAL A 457 7.72 -26.88 -10.89
C VAL A 457 6.43 -27.44 -11.47
N LYS A 458 6.47 -28.60 -12.13
CA LYS A 458 5.27 -29.27 -12.66
C LYS A 458 4.27 -29.59 -11.55
N SER A 459 4.75 -30.10 -10.41
CA SER A 459 3.87 -30.45 -9.29
C SER A 459 3.12 -29.22 -8.74
N PHE A 460 3.80 -28.06 -8.66
CA PHE A 460 3.20 -26.82 -8.19
C PHE A 460 2.24 -26.22 -9.21
N ALA A 461 2.59 -26.27 -10.51
CA ALA A 461 1.70 -25.87 -11.61
C ALA A 461 0.38 -26.68 -11.64
N ILE A 462 0.43 -27.97 -11.26
CA ILE A 462 -0.75 -28.84 -11.18
C ILE A 462 -1.54 -28.60 -9.88
N ASN A 463 -0.85 -28.36 -8.77
CA ASN A 463 -1.45 -28.35 -7.44
C ASN A 463 -1.03 -27.10 -6.64
N GLN A 464 -1.90 -26.09 -6.66
CA GLN A 464 -1.71 -24.86 -5.89
C GLN A 464 -1.65 -25.09 -4.37
N TRP A 465 -2.39 -26.07 -3.85
CA TRP A 465 -2.36 -26.37 -2.41
C TRP A 465 -0.99 -26.92 -2.00
N LEU A 466 -0.40 -27.79 -2.82
CA LEU A 466 0.96 -28.27 -2.61
C LEU A 466 1.98 -27.13 -2.68
N PHE A 467 1.84 -26.22 -3.65
CA PHE A 467 2.67 -25.02 -3.71
C PHE A 467 2.56 -24.21 -2.42
N PHE A 468 1.35 -23.90 -1.96
CA PHE A 468 1.13 -23.11 -0.74
C PHE A 468 1.71 -23.78 0.50
N GLU A 469 1.50 -25.10 0.67
CA GLU A 469 2.08 -25.87 1.76
C GLU A 469 3.61 -25.74 1.78
N LYS A 470 4.26 -25.94 0.61
CA LYS A 470 5.72 -25.84 0.52
C LYS A 470 6.22 -24.41 0.63
N PHE A 471 5.47 -23.43 0.17
CA PHE A 471 5.79 -22.00 0.33
C PHE A 471 5.85 -21.61 1.79
N VAL A 472 4.85 -22.01 2.59
CA VAL A 472 4.81 -21.74 4.04
C VAL A 472 6.01 -22.36 4.75
N ILE A 473 6.34 -23.61 4.42
CA ILE A 473 7.51 -24.31 4.99
C ILE A 473 8.79 -23.57 4.61
N ALA A 474 8.94 -23.21 3.33
CA ALA A 474 10.13 -22.55 2.82
C ALA A 474 10.29 -21.12 3.40
N MET A 475 9.22 -20.33 3.51
CA MET A 475 9.23 -19.02 4.17
C MET A 475 9.56 -19.13 5.66
N THR A 476 9.11 -20.19 6.32
CA THR A 476 9.44 -20.48 7.72
C THR A 476 10.93 -20.83 7.88
N LYS A 477 11.49 -21.65 6.99
CA LYS A 477 12.92 -21.96 6.94
C LYS A 477 13.77 -20.74 6.60
N MET A 478 13.40 -19.99 5.55
CA MET A 478 14.07 -18.76 5.12
C MET A 478 14.09 -17.72 6.26
N GLY A 479 12.96 -17.61 6.94
CA GLY A 479 12.79 -16.81 8.15
C GLY A 479 13.58 -17.27 9.37
N GLN A 480 14.44 -18.29 9.27
CA GLN A 480 15.31 -18.83 10.33
C GLN A 480 16.77 -18.95 9.89
N LEU A 481 17.12 -18.45 8.70
CA LEU A 481 18.48 -18.51 8.18
C LEU A 481 19.41 -17.57 8.93
N ASN A 482 20.63 -18.00 9.26
CA ASN A 482 21.65 -17.14 9.88
C ASN A 482 21.14 -16.35 11.10
N VAL A 483 20.25 -16.95 11.90
CA VAL A 483 19.75 -16.34 13.14
C VAL A 483 20.92 -16.20 14.10
N LEU A 484 21.21 -14.95 14.47
CA LEU A 484 22.23 -14.63 15.46
C LEU A 484 21.69 -14.98 16.85
N THR A 485 22.47 -15.76 17.60
CA THR A 485 22.16 -16.14 18.99
C THR A 485 23.27 -15.69 19.93
N GLY A 486 22.96 -15.56 21.22
CA GLY A 486 23.94 -15.20 22.24
C GLY A 486 24.72 -13.92 21.88
N ASN A 487 26.04 -14.03 21.86
CA ASN A 487 26.95 -12.92 21.58
C ASN A 487 27.20 -12.65 20.08
N GLN A 488 26.55 -13.39 19.17
CA GLN A 488 26.71 -13.20 17.72
C GLN A 488 25.93 -11.98 17.20
N GLY A 489 24.92 -11.54 17.94
CA GLY A 489 24.08 -10.40 17.61
C GLY A 489 23.62 -9.68 18.87
N GLU A 490 22.97 -8.55 18.70
CA GLU A 490 22.49 -7.72 19.80
C GLU A 490 21.02 -7.35 19.63
N ILE A 491 20.39 -7.05 20.76
CA ILE A 491 19.08 -6.42 20.82
C ILE A 491 19.39 -4.91 20.99
N ARG A 492 19.19 -4.11 19.95
CA ARG A 492 19.56 -2.68 19.98
C ARG A 492 18.61 -1.90 20.87
N VAL A 493 19.11 -1.04 21.76
CA VAL A 493 18.23 -0.16 22.57
C VAL A 493 17.56 0.90 21.69
N ASN A 494 18.17 1.21 20.54
CA ASN A 494 17.62 2.05 19.49
C ASN A 494 17.83 1.35 18.13
N CYS A 495 16.75 1.01 17.42
CA CYS A 495 16.81 0.26 16.15
C CYS A 495 17.77 0.89 15.11
N SER A 496 17.91 2.22 15.14
CA SER A 496 18.70 2.97 14.17
C SER A 496 20.18 3.09 14.52
N VAL A 497 20.62 2.63 15.70
CA VAL A 497 22.00 2.82 16.19
C VAL A 497 22.52 1.56 16.89
N ARG A 498 23.79 1.19 16.67
CA ARG A 498 24.48 0.11 17.39
C ARG A 498 24.53 0.40 18.89
N ASN A 499 24.43 -0.62 19.75
CA ASN A 499 24.72 -0.38 21.16
C ASN A 499 26.22 -0.03 21.34
N PRO A 500 26.57 0.85 22.29
CA PRO A 500 27.95 1.11 22.66
C PRO A 500 28.65 -0.20 23.07
N GLN A 501 29.90 -0.41 22.64
CA GLN A 501 30.64 -1.62 23.00
C GLN A 501 30.81 -1.69 24.52
N LYS A 502 30.10 -2.65 25.14
CA LYS A 502 29.95 -2.96 26.58
C LYS A 502 28.79 -2.26 27.30
N THR A 503 27.58 -2.81 27.16
CA THR A 503 26.58 -2.79 28.23
C THR A 503 25.75 -4.07 28.19
N ALA A 504 25.28 -4.50 29.38
CA ALA A 504 24.70 -5.80 29.69
C ALA A 504 23.72 -6.37 28.63
N PHE A 505 23.81 -7.69 28.41
CA PHE A 505 22.94 -8.45 27.54
C PHE A 505 21.46 -8.24 27.89
N LEU A 506 20.69 -7.66 26.97
CA LEU A 506 19.25 -7.85 26.96
C LEU A 506 19.00 -9.28 26.46
N ALA A 507 18.47 -10.15 27.32
CA ALA A 507 18.14 -11.52 26.96
C ALA A 507 16.88 -11.54 26.08
N SER A 508 16.87 -12.35 25.01
CA SER A 508 15.64 -12.64 24.28
C SER A 508 14.74 -13.55 25.11
N VAL A 509 13.42 -13.38 25.01
CA VAL A 509 12.39 -14.15 25.75
C VAL A 509 12.46 -15.67 25.48
N VAL A 510 13.17 -16.07 24.42
CA VAL A 510 13.43 -17.47 24.07
C VAL A 510 14.92 -17.63 23.78
N GLU A 511 15.62 -18.45 24.56
CA GLU A 511 16.94 -19.00 24.23
C GLU A 511 16.82 -20.53 24.30
N ASN A 512 17.28 -21.25 23.27
CA ASN A 512 17.26 -22.72 23.18
C ASN A 512 15.88 -23.41 23.31
N GLY A 513 14.77 -22.69 23.07
CA GLY A 513 13.42 -23.26 23.16
C GLY A 513 12.83 -23.32 24.56
N GLU A 514 13.52 -22.75 25.57
CA GLU A 514 13.00 -22.59 26.92
C GLU A 514 12.55 -21.14 27.16
N ILE A 515 11.37 -20.98 27.76
CA ILE A 515 10.86 -19.69 28.23
C ILE A 515 11.63 -19.37 29.51
N MET A 516 12.43 -18.30 29.50
CA MET A 516 13.08 -17.79 30.71
C MET A 516 12.02 -17.19 31.63
N THR A 517 11.39 -18.03 32.47
CA THR A 517 10.51 -17.60 33.55
C THR A 517 11.37 -17.19 34.74
N ASN A 518 11.82 -15.93 34.78
CA ASN A 518 12.13 -15.19 36.00
C ASN A 518 12.37 -13.72 35.63
N PHE A 519 11.36 -12.89 35.90
CA PHE A 519 11.46 -11.43 35.94
C PHE A 519 11.62 -10.98 37.40
#